data_AF-A0A939YSP2-F1
#
_entry.id   AF-A0A939YSP2-F1
#
_cell.length_a   1.000
_cell.length_b   1.000
_cell.length_c   1.000
_cell.angle_alpha   90.00
_cell.angle_beta   90.00
_cell.angle_gamma   90.00
#
_symmetry.space_group_name_H-M   'P 1'
#
loop_
_entity.id
_entity.type
_entity.pdbx_description
1 polymer ?
#
loop_
_entity_poly.entity_id
_entity_poly.type
_entity_poly.pdbx_seq_one_letter_code
_entity_poly.pdbx_strand_id
1 'polypeptide(L)'
;DGKICKCIGVSEDHQGEGLTATIVTELRKEAFERGEDHLFLFTKPKNRAQFTDMAFFPIAATKDVLLMESKRNAARNYARSLAEEAPMGVDGTPGEIGAIVMNANPFTAGHRYLIEKALERLGLLHVFVVSEDRSYFSFAERWKRVVEGTKDLPNVRVHETKEYMISSVTFPTYFIKEKARVEDVRCALDLAVFAEVFAKEMGITVRYVGTEPLDPVTNHYNEMMKAYLPGKGIEVVEVPRLCIDGEIVSATKIREKLKKERQHGMAED
;
A
#
# COMPACT_ATOMS: atom_id res chain seq x y z
N ASP A 1 5.13 -14.07 11.52
CA ASP A 1 5.43 -14.11 10.07
C ASP A 1 6.28 -12.91 9.72
N GLY A 2 7.57 -13.14 9.47
CA GLY A 2 8.54 -12.07 9.21
C GLY A 2 8.52 -10.99 10.30
N LYS A 3 8.48 -9.73 9.87
CA LYS A 3 8.50 -8.51 10.70
C LYS A 3 7.23 -8.24 11.52
N ILE A 4 6.27 -9.17 11.58
CA ILE A 4 4.92 -8.87 12.08
C ILE A 4 4.57 -9.66 13.34
N CYS A 5 4.41 -8.92 14.42
CA CYS A 5 3.86 -9.36 15.70
C CYS A 5 2.34 -9.41 15.60
N LYS A 6 1.77 -10.58 15.89
CA LYS A 6 0.33 -10.82 15.84
C LYS A 6 -0.06 -11.89 16.86
N CYS A 7 -1.35 -11.96 17.19
CA CYS A 7 -1.91 -12.94 18.15
C CYS A 7 -1.32 -12.84 19.56
N ILE A 8 -0.90 -11.64 19.99
CA ILE A 8 -0.39 -11.45 21.36
C ILE A 8 -1.60 -11.34 22.29
N GLY A 9 -1.76 -12.32 23.16
CA GLY A 9 -2.80 -12.38 24.17
C GLY A 9 -2.34 -13.14 25.40
N VAL A 10 -2.89 -12.78 26.55
CA VAL A 10 -2.71 -13.46 27.83
C VAL A 10 -4.11 -13.78 28.36
N SER A 11 -4.27 -14.92 29.03
CA SER A 11 -5.54 -15.31 29.67
C SER A 11 -6.04 -14.18 30.58
N GLU A 12 -7.35 -14.01 30.69
CA GLU A 12 -7.96 -13.02 31.57
C GLU A 12 -7.49 -13.18 33.02
N ASP A 13 -7.31 -14.43 33.48
CA ASP A 13 -6.83 -14.77 34.82
C ASP A 13 -5.41 -14.31 35.13
N HIS A 14 -4.62 -13.98 34.10
CA HIS A 14 -3.21 -13.58 34.21
C HIS A 14 -2.95 -12.16 33.69
N GLN A 15 -4.00 -11.38 33.44
CA GLN A 15 -3.85 -9.97 33.06
C GLN A 15 -3.32 -9.15 34.25
N GLY A 16 -2.39 -8.23 33.98
CA GLY A 16 -1.75 -7.42 35.03
C GLY A 16 -0.46 -8.02 35.60
N GLU A 17 -0.14 -9.29 35.28
CA GLU A 17 1.09 -9.95 35.72
C GLU A 17 2.34 -9.60 34.88
N GLY A 18 2.21 -8.67 33.91
CA GLY A 18 3.32 -8.28 33.04
C GLY A 18 3.67 -9.30 31.93
N LEU A 19 2.98 -10.45 31.85
CA LEU A 19 3.27 -11.51 30.87
C LEU A 19 3.24 -11.03 29.41
N THR A 20 2.35 -10.10 29.06
CA THR A 20 2.34 -9.51 27.71
C THR A 20 3.64 -8.79 27.40
N ALA A 21 4.21 -8.07 28.36
CA ALA A 21 5.49 -7.38 28.19
C ALA A 21 6.64 -8.38 28.03
N THR A 22 6.61 -9.49 28.79
CA THR A 22 7.59 -10.58 28.64
C THR A 22 7.54 -11.18 27.24
N ILE A 23 6.35 -11.51 26.73
CA ILE A 23 6.17 -12.05 25.37
C ILE A 23 6.71 -11.05 24.33
N VAL A 24 6.34 -9.77 24.43
CA VAL A 24 6.82 -8.74 23.49
C VAL A 24 8.35 -8.59 23.54
N THR A 25 8.95 -8.68 24.73
CA THR A 25 10.39 -8.59 24.91
C THR A 25 11.11 -9.74 24.23
N GLU A 26 10.66 -10.98 24.45
CA GLU A 26 11.26 -12.15 23.79
C GLU A 26 11.06 -12.13 22.27
N LEU A 27 9.89 -11.70 21.78
CA LEU A 27 9.65 -11.55 20.35
C LEU A 27 10.58 -10.50 19.71
N ARG A 28 10.86 -9.41 20.40
CA ARG A 28 11.80 -8.37 19.94
C ARG A 28 13.23 -8.89 19.91
N LYS A 29 13.63 -9.66 20.92
CA LYS A 29 14.95 -10.26 21.00
C LYS A 29 15.18 -11.23 19.84
N GLU A 30 14.23 -12.14 19.62
CA GLU A 30 14.27 -13.08 18.49
C GLU A 30 14.31 -12.35 17.14
N ALA A 31 13.50 -11.30 16.96
CA ALA A 31 13.52 -10.50 15.74
C ALA A 31 14.89 -9.85 15.51
N PHE A 32 15.48 -9.25 16.55
CA PHE A 32 16.79 -8.64 16.49
C PHE A 32 17.88 -9.67 16.13
N GLU A 33 17.84 -10.87 16.72
CA GLU A 33 18.77 -11.96 16.42
C GLU A 33 18.66 -12.43 14.95
N ARG A 34 17.50 -12.24 14.32
CA ARG A 34 17.26 -12.48 12.89
C ARG A 34 17.59 -11.29 11.98
N GLY A 35 18.11 -10.19 12.55
CA GLY A 35 18.39 -8.96 11.81
C GLY A 35 17.16 -8.10 11.50
N GLU A 36 16.01 -8.40 12.11
CA GLU A 36 14.77 -7.65 11.94
C GLU A 36 14.62 -6.61 13.06
N ASP A 37 15.01 -5.37 12.78
CA ASP A 37 15.02 -4.27 13.75
C ASP A 37 13.76 -3.40 13.72
N HIS A 38 12.86 -3.64 12.76
CA HIS A 38 11.60 -2.92 12.58
C HIS A 38 10.44 -3.90 12.52
N LEU A 39 9.60 -3.83 13.55
CA LEU A 39 8.46 -4.71 13.74
C LEU A 39 7.15 -3.95 13.59
N PHE A 40 6.15 -4.64 13.06
CA PHE A 40 4.78 -4.16 12.97
C PHE A 40 3.88 -4.97 13.89
N LEU A 41 2.86 -4.32 14.43
CA LEU A 41 1.88 -4.94 15.30
C LEU A 41 0.48 -4.52 14.85
N PHE A 42 -0.39 -5.51 14.71
CA PHE A 42 -1.82 -5.30 14.54
C PHE A 42 -2.55 -5.69 15.81
N THR A 43 -3.43 -4.81 16.28
CA THR A 43 -4.20 -5.03 17.50
C THR A 43 -5.58 -4.35 17.41
N LYS A 44 -6.44 -4.56 18.41
CA LYS A 44 -7.69 -3.79 18.50
C LYS A 44 -7.39 -2.38 19.01
N PRO A 45 -8.11 -1.33 18.54
CA PRO A 45 -7.87 0.05 18.99
C PRO A 45 -7.88 0.24 20.51
N LYS A 46 -8.68 -0.54 21.25
CA LYS A 46 -8.73 -0.52 22.72
C LYS A 46 -7.40 -0.88 23.40
N ASN A 47 -6.50 -1.60 22.73
CA ASN A 47 -5.21 -2.04 23.27
C ASN A 47 -4.09 -1.01 23.04
N ARG A 48 -4.40 0.19 22.53
CA ARG A 48 -3.40 1.22 22.17
C ARG A 48 -2.43 1.53 23.32
N ALA A 49 -2.95 1.80 24.51
CA ALA A 49 -2.15 2.19 25.67
C ALA A 49 -1.16 1.09 26.04
N GLN A 50 -1.65 -0.15 26.21
CA GLN A 50 -0.85 -1.33 26.53
C GLN A 50 0.36 -1.49 25.61
N PHE A 51 0.17 -1.40 24.29
CA PHE A 51 1.27 -1.58 23.34
C PHE A 51 2.15 -0.34 23.17
N THR A 52 1.63 0.85 23.47
CA THR A 52 2.43 2.07 23.53
C THR A 52 3.45 2.02 24.67
N ASP A 53 3.04 1.50 25.83
CA ASP A 53 3.93 1.28 26.98
C ASP A 53 5.03 0.25 26.66
N MET A 54 4.77 -0.65 25.71
CA MET A 54 5.73 -1.63 25.18
C MET A 54 6.50 -1.11 23.95
N ALA A 55 6.55 0.21 23.77
CA ALA A 55 7.27 0.92 22.71
C ALA A 55 6.85 0.53 21.27
N PHE A 56 5.57 0.20 21.06
CA PHE A 56 4.96 0.23 19.74
C PHE A 56 4.21 1.54 19.56
N PHE A 57 4.36 2.18 18.40
CA PHE A 57 3.79 3.48 18.11
C PHE A 57 2.74 3.38 17.02
N PRO A 58 1.58 4.03 17.18
CA PRO A 58 0.48 3.92 16.21
C PRO A 58 0.84 4.53 14.86
N ILE A 59 0.53 3.80 13.78
CA ILE A 59 0.61 4.28 12.38
C ILE A 59 -0.77 4.82 11.96
N ALA A 60 -1.78 3.95 11.96
CA ALA A 60 -3.15 4.25 11.55
C ALA A 60 -4.15 3.36 12.28
N ALA A 61 -5.39 3.82 12.42
CA ALA A 61 -6.44 3.09 13.10
C ALA A 61 -7.77 3.19 12.35
N THR A 62 -8.53 2.10 12.38
CA THR A 62 -9.95 2.05 12.02
C THR A 62 -10.76 1.71 13.26
N LYS A 63 -12.08 1.55 13.11
CA LYS A 63 -12.95 1.06 14.20
C LYS A 63 -12.57 -0.35 14.68
N ASP A 64 -12.02 -1.18 13.78
CA ASP A 64 -11.80 -2.61 14.03
C ASP A 64 -10.33 -2.93 14.34
N VAL A 65 -9.37 -2.19 13.75
CA VAL A 65 -7.95 -2.51 13.81
C VAL A 65 -7.08 -1.28 14.02
N LEU A 66 -5.98 -1.46 14.75
CA LEU A 66 -4.90 -0.51 14.96
C LEU A 66 -3.59 -1.14 14.46
N LEU A 67 -2.92 -0.46 13.54
CA LEU A 67 -1.57 -0.78 13.09
C LEU A 67 -0.56 0.07 13.87
N MET A 68 0.50 -0.57 14.36
CA MET A 68 1.58 0.05 15.12
C MET A 68 2.95 -0.44 14.63
N GLU A 69 4.01 0.32 14.91
CA GLU A 69 5.40 0.00 14.57
C GLU A 69 6.35 0.12 15.78
N SER A 70 7.41 -0.67 15.82
CA SER A 70 8.41 -0.62 16.91
C SER A 70 9.37 0.57 16.83
N LYS A 71 9.45 1.23 15.66
CA LYS A 71 10.28 2.42 15.44
C LYS A 71 9.39 3.66 15.45
N ARG A 72 9.65 4.58 16.39
CA ARG A 72 8.84 5.78 16.55
C ARG A 72 8.82 6.61 15.27
N ASN A 73 7.62 6.85 14.73
CA ASN A 73 7.36 7.66 13.54
C ASN A 73 8.08 7.17 12.28
N ALA A 74 8.51 5.91 12.17
CA ALA A 74 9.23 5.44 10.99
C ALA A 74 8.38 5.54 9.72
N ALA A 75 7.07 5.27 9.78
CA ALA A 75 6.16 5.46 8.65
C ALA A 75 6.09 6.93 8.19
N ARG A 76 5.92 7.86 9.14
CA ARG A 76 5.87 9.30 8.86
C ARG A 76 7.21 9.83 8.37
N ASN A 77 8.31 9.40 8.98
CA ASN A 77 9.67 9.77 8.55
C ASN A 77 9.94 9.27 7.14
N TYR A 78 9.49 8.07 6.80
CA TYR A 78 9.60 7.56 5.45
C TYR A 78 8.79 8.41 4.48
N ALA A 79 7.51 8.65 4.74
CA ALA A 79 6.69 9.53 3.88
C ALA A 79 7.31 10.92 3.71
N ARG A 80 7.78 11.57 4.78
CA ARG A 80 8.50 12.86 4.70
C ARG A 80 9.77 12.79 3.86
N SER A 81 10.52 11.69 3.93
CA SER A 81 11.72 11.52 3.11
C SER A 81 11.43 11.41 1.61
N LEU A 82 10.18 11.13 1.23
CA LEU A 82 9.71 11.06 -0.15
C LEU A 82 9.00 12.34 -0.63
N ALA A 83 8.68 13.25 0.31
CA ALA A 83 7.94 14.47 0.02
C ALA A 83 8.80 15.41 -0.82
N GLU A 84 8.20 15.96 -1.88
CA GLU A 84 8.78 17.00 -2.71
C GLU A 84 7.74 18.09 -2.95
N GLU A 85 8.20 19.33 -3.09
CA GLU A 85 7.32 20.43 -3.47
C GLU A 85 6.95 20.31 -4.95
N ALA A 86 5.69 20.57 -5.27
CA ALA A 86 5.29 20.66 -6.67
C ALA A 86 5.91 21.88 -7.34
N PRO A 87 6.29 21.80 -8.63
CA PRO A 87 6.67 22.97 -9.41
C PRO A 87 5.59 24.06 -9.37
N MET A 88 6.04 25.32 -9.39
CA MET A 88 5.15 26.47 -9.47
C MET A 88 4.47 26.54 -10.84
N GLY A 89 3.15 26.75 -10.83
CA GLY A 89 2.36 27.06 -12.02
C GLY A 89 2.63 28.47 -12.54
N VAL A 90 2.06 28.77 -13.72
CA VAL A 90 2.21 30.08 -14.38
C VAL A 90 1.62 31.23 -13.55
N ASP A 91 0.63 30.93 -12.71
CA ASP A 91 -0.02 31.87 -11.80
C ASP A 91 0.75 32.10 -10.48
N GLY A 92 1.91 31.45 -10.32
CA GLY A 92 2.70 31.54 -9.11
C GLY A 92 2.11 30.78 -7.92
N THR A 93 1.25 29.80 -8.16
CA THR A 93 0.80 28.84 -7.13
C THR A 93 1.48 27.47 -7.31
N PRO A 94 1.80 26.73 -6.23
CA PRO A 94 2.33 25.36 -6.37
C PRO A 94 1.30 24.47 -7.08
N GLY A 95 1.78 23.67 -8.04
CA GLY A 95 0.91 22.71 -8.71
C GLY A 95 0.35 21.65 -7.75
N GLU A 96 -0.75 21.02 -8.15
CA GLU A 96 -1.39 20.01 -7.32
C GLU A 96 -0.55 18.73 -7.24
N ILE A 97 -0.45 18.13 -6.05
CA ILE A 97 0.29 16.87 -5.83
C ILE A 97 -0.70 15.72 -5.81
N GLY A 98 -0.49 14.75 -6.69
CA GLY A 98 -1.27 13.53 -6.73
C GLY A 98 -0.47 12.27 -6.49
N ALA A 99 -1.17 11.16 -6.32
CA ALA A 99 -0.54 9.85 -6.22
C ALA A 99 -1.28 8.77 -7.01
N ILE A 100 -0.54 7.73 -7.37
CA ILE A 100 -1.04 6.43 -7.85
C ILE A 100 -0.32 5.35 -7.02
N VAL A 101 -1.04 4.33 -6.54
CA VAL A 101 -0.40 3.05 -6.14
C VAL A 101 -0.71 2.02 -7.22
N MET A 102 0.32 1.30 -7.67
CA MET A 102 0.17 0.25 -8.65
C MET A 102 1.04 -0.96 -8.35
N ASN A 103 0.52 -2.15 -8.62
CA ASN A 103 1.32 -3.37 -8.59
C ASN A 103 2.24 -3.47 -9.82
N ALA A 104 1.78 -3.01 -11.00
CA ALA A 104 2.56 -3.02 -12.25
C ALA A 104 3.17 -4.40 -12.58
N ASN A 105 2.33 -5.44 -12.65
CA ASN A 105 2.73 -6.84 -12.82
C ASN A 105 2.31 -7.45 -14.18
N PRO A 106 2.93 -7.09 -15.31
CA PRO A 106 4.02 -6.12 -15.48
C PRO A 106 3.48 -4.69 -15.66
N PHE A 107 4.38 -3.71 -15.72
CA PHE A 107 4.06 -2.37 -16.22
C PHE A 107 3.64 -2.47 -17.70
N THR A 108 2.59 -1.73 -18.07
CA THR A 108 1.95 -1.81 -19.40
C THR A 108 1.62 -0.40 -19.91
N ALA A 109 1.23 -0.29 -21.18
CA ALA A 109 0.71 0.95 -21.76
C ALA A 109 -0.50 1.50 -20.99
N GLY A 110 -1.31 0.64 -20.36
CA GLY A 110 -2.42 1.07 -19.49
C GLY A 110 -1.94 1.79 -18.22
N HIS A 111 -0.85 1.33 -17.61
CA HIS A 111 -0.26 2.03 -16.46
C HIS A 111 0.36 3.36 -16.89
N ARG A 112 1.08 3.39 -18.01
CA ARG A 112 1.62 4.61 -18.62
C ARG A 112 0.52 5.63 -18.91
N TYR A 113 -0.57 5.19 -19.54
CA TYR A 113 -1.73 6.02 -19.83
C TYR A 113 -2.35 6.63 -18.57
N LEU A 114 -2.51 5.85 -17.49
CA LEU A 114 -3.02 6.37 -16.22
C LEU A 114 -2.12 7.47 -15.64
N ILE A 115 -0.80 7.29 -15.72
CA ILE A 115 0.19 8.28 -15.28
C ILE A 115 0.09 9.55 -16.12
N GLU A 116 0.06 9.44 -17.44
CA GLU A 116 -0.06 10.58 -18.35
C GLU A 116 -1.36 11.34 -18.12
N LYS A 117 -2.48 10.63 -17.93
CA LYS A 117 -3.77 11.24 -17.61
C LYS A 117 -3.76 12.01 -16.30
N ALA A 118 -3.07 11.50 -15.29
CA ALA A 118 -2.93 12.22 -14.02
C ALA A 118 -2.09 13.51 -14.19
N LEU A 119 -1.04 13.47 -15.02
CA LEU A 119 -0.18 14.63 -15.30
C LEU A 119 -0.84 15.72 -16.14
N GLU A 120 -2.01 15.48 -16.75
CA GLU A 120 -2.77 16.54 -17.44
C GLU A 120 -3.23 17.65 -16.48
N ARG A 121 -3.35 17.34 -15.17
CA ARG A 121 -3.79 18.26 -14.13
C ARG A 121 -2.73 18.52 -13.05
N LEU A 122 -1.93 17.52 -12.71
CA LEU A 122 -1.04 17.58 -11.56
C LEU A 122 0.29 18.30 -11.86
N GLY A 123 0.78 19.07 -10.88
CA GLY A 123 2.14 19.61 -10.90
C GLY A 123 3.19 18.55 -10.56
N LEU A 124 2.85 17.60 -9.68
CA LEU A 124 3.72 16.51 -9.25
C LEU A 124 2.91 15.24 -9.02
N LEU A 125 3.43 14.11 -9.47
CA LEU A 125 2.80 12.80 -9.32
C LEU A 125 3.73 11.80 -8.63
N HIS A 126 3.30 11.29 -7.49
CA HIS A 126 3.95 10.19 -6.79
C HIS A 126 3.38 8.83 -7.22
N VAL A 127 4.20 8.02 -7.87
CA VAL A 127 3.86 6.65 -8.27
C VAL A 127 4.47 5.66 -7.29
N PHE A 128 3.63 5.05 -6.47
CA PHE A 128 4.02 4.03 -5.51
C PHE A 128 3.90 2.63 -6.12
N VAL A 129 5.01 1.91 -6.20
CA VAL A 129 5.08 0.53 -6.67
C VAL A 129 4.97 -0.41 -5.48
N VAL A 130 3.99 -1.30 -5.52
CA VAL A 130 3.76 -2.26 -4.43
C VAL A 130 4.98 -3.16 -4.24
N SER A 131 5.58 -3.13 -3.05
CA SER A 131 6.82 -3.87 -2.74
C SER A 131 6.61 -5.38 -2.58
N GLU A 132 5.38 -5.84 -2.37
CA GLU A 132 5.09 -7.27 -2.15
C GLU A 132 5.48 -8.14 -3.36
N ASP A 133 6.24 -9.20 -3.10
CA ASP A 133 6.81 -10.06 -4.14
C ASP A 133 6.02 -11.38 -4.36
N ARG A 134 4.70 -11.27 -4.48
CA ARG A 134 3.77 -12.38 -4.82
C ARG A 134 3.24 -12.31 -6.25
N SER A 135 3.89 -11.50 -7.07
CA SER A 135 3.52 -11.22 -8.45
C SER A 135 4.16 -12.24 -9.40
N TYR A 136 3.75 -12.22 -10.67
CA TYR A 136 4.38 -13.07 -11.70
C TYR A 136 5.77 -12.54 -12.05
N PHE A 137 5.92 -11.21 -12.02
CA PHE A 137 7.20 -10.51 -12.08
C PHE A 137 7.65 -10.14 -10.67
N SER A 138 8.95 -10.29 -10.41
CA SER A 138 9.56 -9.90 -9.14
C SER A 138 9.40 -8.41 -8.89
N PHE A 139 9.48 -7.96 -7.63
CA PHE A 139 9.48 -6.54 -7.30
C PHE A 139 10.57 -5.78 -8.07
N ALA A 140 11.79 -6.32 -8.14
CA ALA A 140 12.89 -5.70 -8.88
C ALA A 140 12.58 -5.52 -10.38
N GLU A 141 11.93 -6.50 -11.02
CA GLU A 141 11.50 -6.38 -12.41
C GLU A 141 10.40 -5.35 -12.59
N ARG A 142 9.40 -5.33 -11.71
CA ARG A 142 8.29 -4.37 -11.75
C ARG A 142 8.81 -2.95 -11.54
N TRP A 143 9.63 -2.75 -10.52
CA TRP A 143 10.34 -1.49 -10.23
C TRP A 143 11.08 -0.97 -11.45
N LYS A 144 11.99 -1.78 -12.02
CA LYS A 144 12.78 -1.40 -13.19
C LYS A 144 11.89 -0.97 -14.36
N ARG A 145 10.80 -1.70 -14.61
CA ARG A 145 9.87 -1.39 -15.71
C ARG A 145 9.09 -0.11 -15.48
N VAL A 146 8.68 0.18 -14.24
CA VAL A 146 8.00 1.44 -13.91
C VAL A 146 8.97 2.61 -14.08
N VAL A 147 10.17 2.53 -13.50
CA VAL A 147 11.20 3.59 -13.61
C VAL A 147 11.54 3.87 -15.07
N GLU A 148 11.83 2.83 -15.85
CA GLU A 148 12.13 2.98 -17.28
C GLU A 148 10.93 3.54 -18.06
N GLY A 149 9.72 3.11 -17.72
CA GLY A 149 8.47 3.52 -18.34
C GLY A 149 8.01 4.93 -17.99
N THR A 150 8.67 5.61 -17.05
CA THR A 150 8.33 6.99 -16.63
C THR A 150 9.52 7.94 -16.67
N LYS A 151 10.71 7.50 -17.11
CA LYS A 151 11.96 8.28 -17.04
C LYS A 151 11.91 9.61 -17.80
N ASP A 152 11.07 9.68 -18.83
CA ASP A 152 10.87 10.86 -19.68
C ASP A 152 9.85 11.85 -19.09
N LEU A 153 9.21 11.51 -17.97
CA LEU A 153 8.19 12.33 -17.32
C LEU A 153 8.80 13.08 -16.13
N PRO A 154 9.16 14.38 -16.26
CA PRO A 154 9.94 15.10 -15.25
C PRO A 154 9.20 15.32 -13.92
N ASN A 155 7.86 15.30 -13.96
CA ASN A 155 6.99 15.53 -12.80
C ASN A 155 6.51 14.22 -12.14
N VAL A 156 7.18 13.10 -12.42
CA VAL A 156 6.90 11.81 -11.78
C VAL A 156 8.00 11.46 -10.79
N ARG A 157 7.61 10.96 -9.62
CA ARG A 157 8.51 10.33 -8.65
C ARG A 157 8.04 8.91 -8.37
N VAL A 158 8.92 7.95 -8.56
CA VAL A 158 8.64 6.53 -8.36
C VAL A 158 9.15 6.12 -6.97
N HIS A 159 8.28 5.53 -6.17
CA HIS A 159 8.52 5.19 -4.77
C HIS A 159 8.13 3.75 -4.49
N GLU A 160 8.79 3.13 -3.52
CA GLU A 160 8.39 1.84 -3.00
C GLU A 160 7.27 2.02 -1.97
N THR A 161 6.36 1.06 -1.85
CA THR A 161 5.39 1.09 -0.73
C THR A 161 6.00 0.59 0.58
N LYS A 162 7.11 -0.15 0.51
CA LYS A 162 7.67 -0.93 1.62
C LYS A 162 6.58 -1.76 2.29
N GLU A 163 6.56 -1.84 3.62
CA GLU A 163 5.54 -2.55 4.37
C GLU A 163 4.25 -1.74 4.61
N TYR A 164 4.15 -0.51 4.11
CA TYR A 164 3.09 0.42 4.52
C TYR A 164 1.87 0.50 3.60
N MET A 165 1.98 0.12 2.32
CA MET A 165 0.81 0.06 1.41
C MET A 165 0.75 -1.26 0.66
N ILE A 166 -0.42 -1.88 0.75
CA ILE A 166 -0.85 -3.15 0.15
C ILE A 166 0.19 -4.28 0.33
N SER A 167 0.29 -4.75 1.58
CA SER A 167 0.88 -6.05 1.92
C SER A 167 -0.24 -7.03 2.28
N SER A 168 -0.49 -8.01 1.40
CA SER A 168 -1.53 -9.04 1.59
C SER A 168 -1.15 -10.12 2.59
N VAL A 169 0.15 -10.26 2.91
CA VAL A 169 0.71 -11.43 3.59
C VAL A 169 0.35 -11.52 5.07
N THR A 170 0.08 -10.39 5.70
CA THR A 170 0.16 -10.28 7.17
C THR A 170 -1.01 -9.57 7.81
N PHE A 171 -1.99 -9.13 7.03
CA PHE A 171 -3.22 -8.58 7.58
C PHE A 171 -3.91 -9.64 8.45
N PRO A 172 -4.06 -9.41 9.76
CA PRO A 172 -4.53 -10.46 10.64
C PRO A 172 -6.04 -10.57 10.63
N THR A 173 -6.53 -11.77 10.35
CA THR A 173 -7.98 -12.05 10.28
C THR A 173 -8.55 -12.57 11.59
N TYR A 174 -7.71 -12.95 12.56
CA TYR A 174 -8.12 -13.68 13.77
C TYR A 174 -9.03 -12.88 14.72
N PHE A 175 -9.02 -11.55 14.68
CA PHE A 175 -9.96 -10.72 15.44
C PHE A 175 -11.22 -10.34 14.66
N ILE A 176 -11.33 -10.74 13.39
CA ILE A 176 -12.48 -10.46 12.52
C ILE A 176 -13.33 -11.72 12.43
N LYS A 177 -14.51 -11.68 13.07
CA LYS A 177 -15.41 -12.85 13.17
C LYS A 177 -15.99 -13.27 11.81
N GLU A 178 -16.23 -12.30 10.92
CA GLU A 178 -16.87 -12.52 9.63
C GLU A 178 -15.83 -12.42 8.51
N LYS A 179 -15.57 -13.54 7.81
CA LYS A 179 -14.62 -13.58 6.69
C LYS A 179 -14.94 -12.54 5.61
N ALA A 180 -16.22 -12.26 5.37
CA ALA A 180 -16.66 -11.25 4.40
C ALA A 180 -16.17 -9.83 4.75
N ARG A 181 -16.04 -9.50 6.05
CA ARG A 181 -15.58 -8.18 6.51
C ARG A 181 -14.07 -8.02 6.51
N VAL A 182 -13.30 -9.09 6.33
CA VAL A 182 -11.83 -9.04 6.37
C VAL A 182 -11.31 -8.09 5.29
N GLU A 183 -11.89 -8.16 4.10
CA GLU A 183 -11.50 -7.31 2.98
C GLU A 183 -11.78 -5.84 3.29
N ASP A 184 -12.98 -5.51 3.78
CA ASP A 184 -13.36 -4.14 4.15
C ASP A 184 -12.42 -3.53 5.18
N VAL A 185 -12.09 -4.30 6.24
CA VAL A 185 -11.21 -3.81 7.30
C VAL A 185 -9.79 -3.61 6.78
N ARG A 186 -9.32 -4.51 5.90
CA ARG A 186 -8.01 -4.37 5.24
C ARG A 186 -7.97 -3.12 4.36
N CYS A 187 -8.97 -2.94 3.50
CA CYS A 187 -9.12 -1.77 2.64
C CYS A 187 -9.14 -0.49 3.47
N ALA A 188 -9.96 -0.44 4.51
CA ALA A 188 -10.09 0.73 5.38
C ALA A 188 -8.78 1.08 6.09
N LEU A 189 -8.01 0.07 6.55
CA LEU A 189 -6.73 0.32 7.20
C LEU A 189 -5.69 0.81 6.20
N ASP A 190 -5.60 0.20 5.01
CA ASP A 190 -4.68 0.63 3.96
C ASP A 190 -4.95 2.07 3.51
N LEU A 191 -6.23 2.42 3.31
CA LEU A 191 -6.65 3.79 3.00
C LEU A 191 -6.38 4.75 4.16
N ALA A 192 -6.49 4.31 5.42
CA ALA A 192 -6.14 5.12 6.59
C ALA A 192 -4.62 5.37 6.65
N VAL A 193 -3.77 4.38 6.38
CA VAL A 193 -2.32 4.58 6.28
C VAL A 193 -1.99 5.56 5.17
N PHE A 194 -2.59 5.39 3.98
CA PHE A 194 -2.39 6.32 2.87
C PHE A 194 -2.77 7.75 3.26
N ALA A 195 -3.99 7.98 3.77
CA ALA A 195 -4.49 9.31 4.07
C ALA A 195 -3.77 9.98 5.27
N GLU A 196 -3.56 9.25 6.36
CA GLU A 196 -3.11 9.84 7.63
C GLU A 196 -1.58 9.95 7.76
N VAL A 197 -0.85 9.22 6.91
CA VAL A 197 0.61 9.20 6.84
C VAL A 197 1.07 9.79 5.52
N PHE A 198 0.86 9.10 4.40
CA PHE A 198 1.52 9.49 3.16
C PHE A 198 0.95 10.75 2.55
N ALA A 199 -0.36 10.82 2.39
CA ALA A 199 -1.00 12.00 1.81
C ALA A 199 -0.76 13.23 2.67
N LYS A 200 -0.87 13.08 4.00
CA LYS A 200 -0.62 14.17 4.94
C LYS A 200 0.83 14.67 4.93
N GLU A 201 1.82 13.77 5.01
CA GLU A 201 3.23 14.17 5.10
C GLU A 201 3.81 14.61 3.75
N MET A 202 3.20 14.21 2.63
CA MET A 202 3.66 14.54 1.27
C MET A 202 2.78 15.58 0.55
N GLY A 203 1.74 16.10 1.21
CA GLY A 203 0.85 17.11 0.63
C GLY A 203 -0.01 16.59 -0.54
N ILE A 204 -0.26 15.27 -0.64
CA ILE A 204 -1.05 14.69 -1.71
C ILE A 204 -2.53 15.03 -1.51
N THR A 205 -3.15 15.67 -2.50
CA THR A 205 -4.57 16.07 -2.48
C THR A 205 -5.42 15.27 -3.47
N VAL A 206 -4.80 14.50 -4.38
CA VAL A 206 -5.53 13.71 -5.37
C VAL A 206 -4.97 12.29 -5.47
N ARG A 207 -5.87 11.31 -5.56
CA ARG A 207 -5.55 9.91 -5.77
C ARG A 207 -6.14 9.44 -7.09
N TYR A 208 -5.28 9.02 -8.02
CA TYR A 208 -5.69 8.47 -9.31
C TYR A 208 -5.75 6.95 -9.25
N VAL A 209 -6.81 6.38 -9.81
CA VAL A 209 -6.99 4.93 -10.00
C VAL A 209 -7.53 4.64 -11.40
N GLY A 210 -7.21 3.47 -11.95
CA GLY A 210 -7.87 3.00 -13.17
C GLY A 210 -9.16 2.26 -12.82
N THR A 211 -10.17 2.31 -13.69
CA THR A 211 -11.34 1.44 -13.58
C THR A 211 -10.93 -0.03 -13.60
N GLU A 212 -11.55 -0.88 -12.78
CA GLU A 212 -11.26 -2.32 -12.75
C GLU A 212 -12.55 -3.18 -12.80
N PRO A 213 -13.31 -3.13 -13.91
CA PRO A 213 -14.59 -3.84 -13.99
C PRO A 213 -14.46 -5.37 -14.01
N LEU A 214 -13.25 -5.91 -14.23
CA LEU A 214 -13.00 -7.34 -14.39
C LEU A 214 -12.44 -8.02 -13.13
N ASP A 215 -12.08 -7.25 -12.10
CA ASP A 215 -11.61 -7.77 -10.81
C ASP A 215 -12.47 -7.18 -9.68
N PRO A 216 -13.44 -7.96 -9.17
CA PRO A 216 -14.36 -7.50 -8.13
C PRO A 216 -13.67 -7.00 -6.86
N VAL A 217 -12.50 -7.56 -6.49
CA VAL A 217 -11.78 -7.16 -5.28
C VAL A 217 -11.20 -5.77 -5.45
N THR A 218 -10.56 -5.52 -6.60
CA THR A 218 -10.00 -4.20 -6.92
C THR A 218 -11.11 -3.16 -7.15
N ASN A 219 -12.24 -3.55 -7.78
CA ASN A 219 -13.38 -2.65 -7.93
C ASN A 219 -13.96 -2.24 -6.57
N HIS A 220 -14.13 -3.18 -5.65
CA HIS A 220 -14.58 -2.91 -4.28
C HIS A 220 -13.61 -1.98 -3.53
N TYR A 221 -12.30 -2.19 -3.70
CA TYR A 221 -11.29 -1.29 -3.15
C TYR A 221 -11.41 0.15 -3.73
N ASN A 222 -11.66 0.30 -5.03
CA ASN A 222 -11.92 1.61 -5.64
C ASN A 222 -13.19 2.28 -5.09
N GLU A 223 -14.26 1.52 -4.87
CA GLU A 223 -15.51 2.02 -4.28
C GLU A 223 -15.30 2.52 -2.84
N MET A 224 -14.61 1.72 -2.02
CA MET A 224 -14.22 2.09 -0.66
C MET A 224 -13.31 3.32 -0.64
N MET A 225 -12.38 3.41 -1.60
CA MET A 225 -11.49 4.57 -1.75
C MET A 225 -12.28 5.86 -2.03
N LYS A 226 -13.20 5.80 -3.02
CA LYS A 226 -14.08 6.93 -3.39
C LYS A 226 -14.98 7.36 -2.23
N ALA A 227 -15.39 6.43 -1.37
CA ALA A 227 -16.18 6.75 -0.18
C ALA A 227 -15.34 7.34 0.98
N TYR A 228 -14.08 6.94 1.14
CA TYR A 228 -13.27 7.29 2.32
C TYR A 228 -12.39 8.53 2.13
N LEU A 229 -11.66 8.61 1.02
CA LEU A 229 -10.61 9.63 0.84
C LEU A 229 -11.13 11.07 0.71
N PRO A 230 -12.29 11.36 0.09
CA PRO A 230 -12.80 12.73 0.02
C PRO A 230 -13.05 13.35 1.40
N GLY A 231 -13.50 12.54 2.38
CA GLY A 231 -13.67 12.98 3.77
C GLY A 231 -12.35 13.32 4.49
N LYS A 232 -11.21 13.02 3.88
CA LYS A 232 -9.86 13.37 4.36
C LYS A 232 -9.21 14.49 3.53
N GLY A 233 -9.97 15.14 2.63
CA GLY A 233 -9.46 16.19 1.75
C GLY A 233 -8.68 15.66 0.56
N ILE A 234 -8.87 14.39 0.19
CA ILE A 234 -8.19 13.75 -0.93
C ILE A 234 -9.23 13.39 -1.99
N GLU A 235 -9.18 14.06 -3.14
CA GLU A 235 -10.02 13.72 -4.29
C GLU A 235 -9.63 12.36 -4.86
N VAL A 236 -10.61 11.59 -5.33
CA VAL A 236 -10.36 10.33 -6.05
C VAL A 236 -10.80 10.47 -7.49
N VAL A 237 -9.84 10.35 -8.41
CA VAL A 237 -10.10 10.43 -9.85
C VAL A 237 -9.96 9.02 -10.44
N GLU A 238 -11.07 8.47 -10.91
CA GLU A 238 -11.10 7.18 -11.59
C GLU A 238 -11.02 7.36 -13.11
N VAL A 239 -9.97 6.82 -13.72
CA VAL A 239 -9.69 6.94 -15.14
C VAL A 239 -10.15 5.67 -15.87
N PRO A 240 -10.96 5.79 -16.94
CA PRO A 240 -11.33 4.65 -17.76
C PRO A 240 -10.11 3.91 -18.32
N ARG A 241 -10.17 2.57 -18.36
CA ARG A 241 -9.11 1.74 -18.91
C ARG A 241 -8.78 2.11 -20.36
N LEU A 242 -7.50 2.11 -20.70
CA LEU A 242 -7.04 2.20 -22.08
C LEU A 242 -7.53 0.99 -22.89
N CYS A 243 -8.23 1.28 -23.99
CA CYS A 243 -8.62 0.30 -24.99
C CYS A 243 -7.81 0.52 -26.27
N ILE A 244 -7.21 -0.54 -26.80
CA ILE A 244 -6.55 -0.55 -28.11
C ILE A 244 -7.33 -1.55 -28.96
N ASP A 245 -7.80 -1.13 -30.14
CA ASP A 245 -8.59 -1.94 -31.06
C ASP A 245 -9.85 -2.57 -30.42
N GLY A 246 -10.47 -1.85 -29.48
CA GLY A 246 -11.65 -2.33 -28.75
C GLY A 246 -11.35 -3.29 -27.59
N GLU A 247 -10.08 -3.66 -27.38
CA GLU A 247 -9.66 -4.51 -26.26
C GLU A 247 -9.00 -3.71 -25.14
N ILE A 248 -9.42 -4.00 -23.90
CA ILE A 248 -8.78 -3.45 -22.70
C ILE A 248 -7.33 -3.95 -22.60
N VAL A 249 -6.39 -3.01 -22.49
CA VAL A 249 -4.99 -3.31 -22.17
C VAL A 249 -4.94 -3.83 -20.73
N SER A 250 -4.60 -5.10 -20.55
CA SER A 250 -4.59 -5.78 -19.26
C SER A 250 -3.29 -6.53 -19.00
N ALA A 251 -2.66 -6.24 -17.87
CA ALA A 251 -1.49 -6.98 -17.38
C ALA A 251 -1.82 -8.47 -17.18
N THR A 252 -3.06 -8.81 -16.81
CA THR A 252 -3.51 -10.20 -16.64
C THR A 252 -3.47 -10.98 -17.95
N LYS A 253 -3.99 -10.40 -19.05
CA LYS A 253 -3.93 -11.01 -20.39
C LYS A 253 -2.49 -11.26 -20.85
N ILE A 254 -1.57 -10.33 -20.57
CA ILE A 254 -0.14 -10.49 -20.89
C ILE A 254 0.44 -11.69 -20.14
N ARG A 255 0.16 -11.81 -18.83
CA ARG A 255 0.62 -12.96 -18.03
C ARG A 255 0.05 -14.29 -18.53
N GLU A 256 -1.21 -14.32 -18.93
CA GLU A 256 -1.83 -15.53 -19.51
C GLU A 256 -1.15 -15.96 -20.81
N LYS A 257 -0.83 -15.01 -21.69
CA LYS A 257 -0.10 -15.29 -22.93
C LYS A 257 1.30 -15.83 -22.64
N LEU A 258 2.05 -15.18 -21.73
CA LEU A 258 3.39 -15.63 -21.33
C LEU A 258 3.39 -17.03 -20.69
N LYS A 259 2.36 -17.35 -19.89
CA LYS A 259 2.20 -18.69 -19.31
C LYS A 259 1.97 -19.75 -20.39
N LYS A 260 1.13 -19.45 -21.39
CA LYS A 260 0.84 -20.37 -22.50
C LYS A 260 2.08 -20.60 -23.38
N GLU A 261 2.84 -19.55 -23.69
CA GLU A 261 4.09 -19.65 -24.47
C GLU A 261 5.15 -20.50 -23.76
N ARG A 262 5.31 -20.32 -22.44
CA ARG A 262 6.21 -21.17 -21.64
C ARG A 262 5.77 -22.63 -21.56
N GLN A 263 4.47 -22.92 -21.59
CA GLN A 263 3.96 -24.29 -21.58
C GLN A 263 4.10 -24.98 -22.95
N HIS A 264 3.99 -24.25 -24.05
CA HIS A 264 4.21 -24.81 -25.39
C HIS A 264 5.69 -25.06 -25.68
N GLY A 265 6.59 -24.19 -25.20
CA GLY A 265 8.04 -24.39 -25.33
C GLY A 265 8.63 -25.50 -24.44
N MET A 266 7.83 -26.10 -23.54
CA MET A 266 8.22 -27.27 -22.72
C MET A 266 7.60 -28.58 -23.22
N ALA A 267 6.81 -28.54 -24.30
CA ALA A 267 6.19 -29.71 -24.91
C ALA A 267 6.90 -30.16 -26.21
N GLU A 268 8.00 -29.49 -26.58
CA GLU A 268 8.83 -29.79 -27.77
C GLU A 268 10.25 -30.30 -27.43
N ASP A 269 10.54 -30.61 -26.15
CA ASP A 269 11.75 -31.30 -25.70
C ASP A 269 11.41 -32.72 -25.18
#